data_AF-A0A943LD63-F1
#
_entry.id   AF-A0A943LD63-F1
#
_cell.length_a   1.000
_cell.length_b   1.000
_cell.length_c   1.000
_cell.angle_alpha   90.00
_cell.angle_beta   90.00
_cell.angle_gamma   90.00
#
_symmetry.space_group_name_H-M   'P 1'
#
loop_
_entity.id
_entity.type
_entity.pdbx_description
1 polymer ?
#
loop_
_entity_poly.entity_id
_entity_poly.type
_entity_poly.pdbx_seq_one_letter_code
_entity_poly.pdbx_strand_id
1 'polypeptide(L)' 'MVRIRPYKPLDAKDMTEWINNEKDFAKWCVNLIKYPTNYENLLLKFYY' A
#
# COMPACT_ATOMS: atom_id res chain seq x y z
N MET A 1 13.95 17.99 -0.10
CA MET A 1 13.61 17.66 1.31
C MET A 1 12.28 16.93 1.29
N VAL A 2 12.21 15.70 1.81
CA VAL A 2 10.96 14.90 1.82
C VAL A 2 10.21 15.17 3.12
N ARG A 3 8.92 15.51 3.03
CA ARG A 3 8.04 15.68 4.19
C ARG A 3 7.20 14.43 4.38
N ILE A 4 7.30 13.80 5.54
CA ILE A 4 6.44 12.69 5.92
C ILE A 4 5.10 13.26 6.37
N ARG A 5 4.00 12.68 5.87
CA ARG A 5 2.62 13.00 6.26
C ARG A 5 1.81 11.72 6.39
N PRO A 6 0.69 11.73 7.14
CA PRO A 6 -0.26 10.64 7.10
C PRO A 6 -0.70 10.35 5.66
N TYR A 7 -0.87 9.06 5.36
CA TYR A 7 -1.41 8.64 4.08
C TYR A 7 -2.82 9.19 3.93
N LYS A 8 -3.13 9.66 2.73
CA LYS A 8 -4.46 10.09 2.26
C LYS A 8 -5.07 8.96 1.43
N PRO A 9 -6.41 8.96 1.23
CA PRO A 9 -7.04 7.91 0.43
C PRO A 9 -6.44 7.85 -0.97
N LEU A 10 -6.19 9.01 -1.59
CA LEU A 10 -5.57 9.11 -2.91
C LEU A 10 -4.19 8.43 -3.00
N ASP A 11 -3.41 8.41 -1.91
CA ASP A 11 -2.08 7.79 -1.93
C ASP A 11 -2.17 6.27 -2.09
N ALA A 12 -3.26 5.64 -1.64
CA ALA A 12 -3.47 4.20 -1.82
C ALA A 12 -3.59 3.84 -3.31
N LYS A 13 -4.09 4.76 -4.15
CA LYS A 13 -4.15 4.55 -5.61
C LYS A 13 -2.73 4.54 -6.19
N ASP A 14 -1.93 5.54 -5.87
CA ASP A 14 -0.56 5.65 -6.37
C ASP A 14 0.30 4.47 -5.89
N MET A 15 0.10 4.01 -4.65
CA MET A 15 0.77 2.82 -4.12
C MET A 15 0.44 1.54 -4.89
N THR A 16 -0.79 1.37 -5.39
CA THR A 16 -1.13 0.19 -6.19
C THR A 16 -0.34 0.12 -7.49
N GLU A 17 0.05 1.27 -8.06
CA GLU A 17 0.87 1.34 -9.27
C GLU A 17 2.34 0.97 -9.01
N TRP A 18 2.82 1.12 -7.77
CA TRP A 18 4.19 0.75 -7.39
C TRP A 18 4.35 -0.77 -7.22
N ILE A 19 3.24 -1.48 -7.06
CA ILE A 19 3.23 -2.91 -6.74
C ILE A 19 3.14 -3.71 -8.04
N ASN A 20 4.30 -4.20 -8.50
CA ASN A 20 4.41 -4.95 -9.76
C ASN A 20 4.69 -6.45 -9.55
N ASN A 21 5.04 -6.85 -8.33
CA ASN A 21 5.43 -8.23 -8.02
C ASN A 21 5.05 -8.59 -6.58
N GLU A 22 4.51 -9.79 -6.38
CA GLU A 22 4.19 -10.36 -5.08
C GLU A 22 5.41 -10.42 -4.15
N LYS A 23 6.58 -10.82 -4.65
CA LYS A 23 7.77 -11.00 -3.81
C LYS A 23 8.26 -9.68 -3.21
N ASP A 24 8.23 -8.60 -3.99
CA ASP A 24 8.66 -7.29 -3.52
C ASP A 24 7.59 -6.62 -2.65
N PHE A 25 6.32 -6.86 -2.96
CA PHE A 25 5.21 -6.48 -2.09
C PHE A 25 5.29 -7.17 -0.73
N ALA A 26 5.56 -8.48 -0.71
CA ALA A 26 5.75 -9.25 0.51
C ALA A 26 6.91 -8.73 1.37
N LYS A 27 8.01 -8.28 0.75
CA LYS A 27 9.11 -7.61 1.48
C LYS A 27 8.69 -6.27 2.04
N TRP A 28 7.89 -5.51 1.30
CA TRP A 28 7.42 -4.18 1.70
C TRP A 28 6.47 -4.24 2.90
N CYS A 29 5.48 -5.14 2.87
CA CYS A 29 4.44 -5.22 3.88
C CYS A 29 4.60 -6.39 4.86
N VAL A 30 5.66 -7.20 4.73
CA VAL A 30 5.93 -8.39 5.56
C VAL A 30 4.72 -9.35 5.60
N ASN A 31 4.06 -9.54 4.45
CA ASN A 31 2.84 -10.35 4.30
C ASN A 31 1.66 -9.94 5.22
N LEU A 32 1.66 -8.72 5.76
CA LEU A 32 0.55 -8.20 6.56
C LEU A 32 -0.68 -7.86 5.70
N ILE A 33 -0.49 -7.74 4.40
CA ILE A 33 -1.50 -7.40 3.41
C ILE A 33 -1.47 -8.49 2.33
N LYS A 34 -2.65 -8.95 1.91
CA LYS A 34 -2.80 -10.02 0.93
C LYS A 34 -2.51 -9.51 -0.49
N TYR A 35 -1.71 -10.25 -1.25
CA TYR A 35 -1.48 -10.03 -2.68
C TYR A 35 -2.48 -10.83 -3.54
N PRO A 36 -2.92 -10.33 -4.72
CA PRO A 36 -2.76 -8.94 -5.18
C PRO A 36 -3.58 -7.99 -4.30
N THR A 37 -2.99 -6.86 -3.92
CA THR A 37 -3.70 -5.84 -3.14
C THR A 37 -4.45 -4.91 -4.07
N ASN A 38 -5.59 -4.39 -3.61
CA ASN A 38 -6.34 -3.35 -4.28
C ASN A 38 -6.42 -2.11 -3.40
N TYR A 39 -6.91 -1.00 -3.98
CA TYR A 39 -7.12 0.27 -3.30
C TYR A 39 -7.93 0.12 -2.00
N GLU A 40 -9.02 -0.65 -2.04
CA GLU A 40 -9.92 -0.86 -0.90
C GLU A 40 -9.23 -1.56 0.26
N ASN A 41 -8.41 -2.59 0.00
CA ASN A 41 -7.66 -3.30 1.04
C ASN A 41 -6.62 -2.40 1.71
N LEU A 42 -5.94 -1.55 0.94
CA LEU A 42 -4.99 -0.57 1.50
C LEU A 42 -5.71 0.49 2.34
N LEU A 43 -6.85 1.00 1.87
CA LEU A 43 -7.67 1.92 2.67
C LEU A 43 -8.13 1.30 3.97
N LEU A 44 -8.70 0.09 3.90
CA LEU A 44 -9.15 -0.61 5.09
C LEU A 44 -8.00 -0.75 6.08
N LYS A 45 -6.80 -1.09 5.63
CA LYS A 45 -5.64 -1.28 6.52
C LYS A 45 -5.03 0.01 7.08
N PHE A 46 -5.14 1.12 6.37
CA PHE A 46 -4.57 2.40 6.81
C PHE A 46 -5.51 3.20 7.73
N TYR A 47 -6.82 2.94 7.65
CA TYR A 47 -7.83 3.73 8.37
C TYR A 47 -8.64 2.94 9.40
N TYR A 48 -8.55 1.60 9.40
CA TYR A 48 -9.18 0.71 10.38
C TYR A 48 -8.17 -0.29 10.95
#